data_AF-A0A972FHZ9-F1
#
_entry.id   AF-A0A972FHZ9-F1
#
_cell.length_a   1.000
_cell.length_b   1.000
_cell.length_c   1.000
_cell.angle_alpha   90.00
_cell.angle_beta   90.00
_cell.angle_gamma   90.00
#
_symmetry.space_group_name_H-M   'P 1'
#
loop_
_entity.id
_entity.type
_entity.pdbx_description
1 polymer ?
#
loop_
_entity_poly.entity_id
_entity_poly.type
_entity_poly.pdbx_seq_one_letter_code
_entity_poly.pdbx_strand_id
1 'polypeptide(L)'
;MHSSRTPSKVTPFLLAVLSITSLTLGSAGSHAADRIAGGFEIVRQGSSPHARDFAVMLVKGTPAQCELLGRPFQLVGDPATVGNFEVIEYHHPGLQKSRITKRTAELVTTAVCRLEVLQREATVITHHEPRSRTVHTREVNPVTGPQPWSSRNQPPLGRASLELIRQAFSLQSLEAVELRGGSHSIATAPDLPETEIAGRKCRWITLVPPPAEGRLCLMPEGIGMPINEALSAEMIGAGSDGPAVLLRDEVVSFRGPIALSSTLFEPEDKPLAIDSAKLPNATTDWCREQAARTGTDPCAHDGPDQITDHFDALIDEWCAYETERIGHNPCAEGPGAYSDTRVMRAMTDWCAHEAARTGVNRCEEFDDDDD
;
A
#
# COMPACT_ATOMS: atom_id res chain seq x y z
N MET A 1 -12.34 23.72 -72.30
CA MET A 1 -11.82 23.26 -73.61
C MET A 1 -10.30 23.36 -73.59
N HIS A 2 -9.63 22.23 -73.88
CA HIS A 2 -8.20 21.96 -74.18
C HIS A 2 -7.12 22.58 -73.25
N SER A 3 -6.36 21.85 -72.42
CA SER A 3 -5.55 20.61 -72.53
C SER A 3 -4.06 20.84 -72.85
N SER A 4 -3.22 20.15 -72.05
CA SER A 4 -1.80 19.77 -72.24
C SER A 4 -0.75 20.83 -71.89
N ARG A 5 0.40 20.53 -71.27
CA ARG A 5 1.12 19.27 -70.98
C ARG A 5 2.22 19.58 -69.95
N THR A 6 2.49 18.66 -69.02
CA THR A 6 3.75 18.56 -68.26
C THR A 6 4.86 17.94 -69.12
N PRO A 7 6.16 18.10 -68.76
CA PRO A 7 6.82 16.97 -68.11
C PRO A 7 7.89 17.32 -67.04
N SER A 8 8.06 16.34 -66.16
CA SER A 8 9.16 15.96 -65.26
C SER A 8 10.59 16.29 -65.72
N LYS A 9 11.47 16.67 -64.77
CA LYS A 9 12.86 16.18 -64.66
C LYS A 9 13.30 16.04 -63.19
N VAL A 10 14.18 15.08 -63.00
CA VAL A 10 14.55 14.31 -61.80
C VAL A 10 16.05 14.55 -61.51
N THR A 11 16.38 14.97 -60.27
CA THR A 11 17.65 14.82 -59.46
C THR A 11 19.03 15.15 -60.07
N PRO A 12 20.18 15.06 -59.33
CA PRO A 12 20.51 15.23 -57.89
C PRO A 12 21.71 16.23 -57.70
N PHE A 13 22.36 16.22 -56.53
CA PHE A 13 23.70 16.77 -56.11
C PHE A 13 23.55 17.76 -54.94
N LEU A 14 24.37 17.76 -53.87
CA LEU A 14 25.31 16.82 -53.26
C LEU A 14 25.68 17.45 -51.90
N LEU A 15 26.10 16.63 -50.96
CA LEU A 15 26.58 16.99 -49.63
C LEU A 15 27.53 18.21 -49.58
N ALA A 16 27.31 19.08 -48.60
CA ALA A 16 28.37 19.84 -47.96
C ALA A 16 28.18 19.77 -46.43
N VAL A 17 28.91 18.82 -45.85
CA VAL A 17 29.15 18.70 -44.41
C VAL A 17 30.00 19.91 -44.00
N LEU A 18 29.47 20.77 -43.15
CA LEU A 18 30.27 21.76 -42.43
C LEU A 18 30.17 21.44 -40.94
N SER A 19 31.20 20.73 -40.49
CA SER A 19 31.51 20.42 -39.11
C SER A 19 31.72 21.72 -38.33
N ILE A 20 30.75 22.09 -37.50
CA ILE A 20 31.00 22.97 -36.35
C ILE A 20 31.13 22.05 -35.14
N THR A 21 32.37 21.70 -34.84
CA THR A 21 32.76 21.13 -33.55
C THR A 21 32.59 22.20 -32.48
N SER A 22 31.38 22.36 -31.98
CA SER A 22 31.16 23.01 -30.69
C SER A 22 31.59 22.02 -29.62
N LEU A 23 32.80 22.22 -29.07
CA LEU A 23 33.18 21.71 -27.76
C LEU A 23 32.23 22.32 -26.74
N THR A 24 31.08 21.69 -26.51
CA THR A 24 30.49 21.69 -25.18
C THR A 24 31.30 20.69 -24.37
N LEU A 25 32.28 21.20 -23.61
CA LEU A 25 32.66 20.61 -22.33
C LEU A 25 31.43 20.69 -21.41
N GLY A 26 30.40 19.90 -21.73
CA GLY A 26 29.47 19.44 -20.74
C GLY A 26 30.25 18.46 -19.91
N SER A 27 30.61 18.86 -18.70
CA SER A 27 30.92 17.97 -17.60
C SER A 27 29.71 17.04 -17.39
N ALA A 28 29.60 16.02 -18.24
CA ALA A 28 28.98 14.77 -17.89
C ALA A 28 29.90 14.19 -16.82
N GLY A 29 29.71 14.68 -15.58
CA GLY A 29 30.09 13.94 -14.40
C GLY A 29 29.42 12.59 -14.57
N SER A 30 30.20 11.64 -15.08
CA SER A 30 29.91 10.24 -14.92
C SER A 30 30.00 10.03 -13.42
N HIS A 31 28.87 10.25 -12.74
CA HIS A 31 28.58 9.55 -11.51
C HIS A 31 28.52 8.09 -11.92
N ALA A 32 29.70 7.47 -12.06
CA ALA A 32 29.85 6.04 -12.03
C ALA A 32 29.28 5.68 -10.67
N ALA A 33 28.00 5.30 -10.67
CA ALA A 33 27.29 4.95 -9.45
C ALA A 33 28.09 3.81 -8.84
N ASP A 34 28.70 4.09 -7.68
CA ASP A 34 29.69 3.21 -7.09
C ASP A 34 29.04 1.84 -6.87
N ARG A 35 29.52 0.83 -7.58
CA ARG A 35 28.93 -0.50 -7.55
C ARG A 35 29.59 -1.29 -6.44
N ILE A 36 28.80 -1.66 -5.44
CA ILE A 36 29.24 -2.38 -4.25
C ILE A 36 28.94 -3.87 -4.45
N ALA A 37 29.97 -4.71 -4.31
CA ALA A 37 29.87 -6.15 -4.46
C ALA A 37 29.25 -6.82 -3.23
N GLY A 38 28.57 -7.96 -3.44
CA GLY A 38 27.98 -8.76 -2.37
C GLY A 38 26.49 -8.50 -2.13
N GLY A 39 25.83 -7.83 -3.07
CA GLY A 39 24.39 -7.61 -3.05
C GLY A 39 23.58 -8.75 -3.66
N PHE A 40 22.28 -8.75 -3.39
CA PHE A 40 21.31 -9.70 -3.90
C PHE A 40 20.13 -8.94 -4.52
N GLU A 41 19.59 -9.49 -5.60
CA GLU A 41 18.34 -9.04 -6.19
C GLU A 41 17.33 -10.19 -6.19
N ILE A 42 16.14 -9.93 -5.68
CA ILE A 42 15.04 -10.90 -5.61
C ILE A 42 13.84 -10.25 -6.30
N VAL A 43 13.24 -10.97 -7.26
CA VAL A 43 12.00 -10.54 -7.93
C VAL A 43 10.89 -11.50 -7.56
N ARG A 44 9.77 -10.96 -7.11
CA ARG A 44 8.55 -11.70 -6.76
C ARG A 44 7.42 -11.28 -7.67
N GLN A 45 6.56 -12.24 -7.96
CA GLN A 45 5.26 -11.98 -8.57
C GLN A 45 4.19 -12.55 -7.66
N GLY A 46 3.08 -11.84 -7.54
CA GLY A 46 1.98 -12.27 -6.73
C GLY A 46 0.66 -11.71 -7.18
N SER A 47 -0.40 -12.17 -6.53
CA SER A 47 -1.77 -11.79 -6.82
C SER A 47 -2.62 -11.88 -5.57
N SER A 48 -3.57 -10.96 -5.41
CA SER A 48 -4.70 -11.09 -4.50
C SER A 48 -5.97 -11.42 -5.31
N PRO A 49 -6.40 -12.70 -5.35
CA PRO A 49 -7.66 -13.08 -5.99
C PRO A 49 -8.85 -12.33 -5.40
N HIS A 50 -8.83 -12.07 -4.09
CA HIS A 50 -9.87 -11.31 -3.41
C HIS A 50 -10.02 -9.88 -3.96
N ALA A 51 -8.91 -9.14 -4.12
CA ALA A 51 -8.95 -7.79 -4.68
C ALA A 51 -9.47 -7.78 -6.14
N ARG A 52 -9.09 -8.79 -6.93
CA ARG A 52 -9.59 -8.97 -8.30
C ARG A 52 -11.09 -9.21 -8.32
N ASP A 53 -11.58 -10.13 -7.48
CA ASP A 53 -12.99 -10.51 -7.46
C ASP A 53 -13.85 -9.33 -6.97
N PHE A 54 -13.37 -8.56 -5.99
CA PHE A 54 -13.99 -7.30 -5.58
C PHE A 54 -14.04 -6.27 -6.72
N ALA A 55 -12.93 -6.09 -7.45
CA ALA A 55 -12.89 -5.17 -8.59
C ALA A 55 -13.88 -5.57 -9.70
N VAL A 56 -13.97 -6.87 -10.03
CA VAL A 56 -14.93 -7.39 -11.01
C VAL A 56 -16.38 -7.16 -10.55
N MET A 57 -16.66 -7.37 -9.27
CA MET A 57 -17.97 -7.11 -8.69
C MET A 57 -18.33 -5.62 -8.77
N LEU A 58 -17.41 -4.72 -8.38
CA LEU A 58 -17.62 -3.27 -8.44
C LEU A 58 -17.94 -2.83 -9.88
N VAL A 59 -17.12 -3.24 -10.85
CA VAL A 59 -17.31 -2.93 -12.28
C VAL A 59 -18.66 -3.40 -12.81
N LYS A 60 -19.20 -4.52 -12.32
CA LYS A 60 -20.53 -5.00 -12.73
C LYS A 60 -21.67 -4.14 -12.15
N GLY A 61 -21.50 -3.58 -10.94
CA GLY A 61 -22.54 -2.79 -10.26
C GLY A 61 -22.56 -1.31 -10.64
N THR A 62 -21.41 -0.71 -10.93
CA THR A 62 -21.30 0.75 -11.21
C THR A 62 -22.10 1.24 -12.43
N PRO A 63 -22.24 0.50 -13.54
CA PRO A 63 -23.00 0.98 -14.71
C PRO A 63 -24.43 1.41 -14.38
N ALA A 64 -25.16 0.64 -13.57
CA ALA A 64 -26.53 0.95 -13.18
C ALA A 64 -26.61 2.23 -12.32
N GLN A 65 -25.64 2.42 -11.42
CA GLN A 65 -25.56 3.64 -10.60
C GLN A 65 -25.28 4.88 -11.46
N CYS A 66 -24.42 4.75 -12.48
CA CYS A 66 -24.13 5.84 -13.40
C CYS A 66 -25.30 6.20 -14.31
N GLU A 67 -26.10 5.21 -14.71
CA GLU A 67 -27.34 5.43 -15.45
C GLU A 67 -28.35 6.27 -14.64
N LEU A 68 -28.50 5.99 -13.33
CA LEU A 68 -29.32 6.80 -12.42
C LEU A 68 -28.83 8.25 -12.30
N LEU A 69 -27.52 8.49 -12.46
CA LEU A 69 -26.91 9.81 -12.47
C LEU A 69 -26.94 10.49 -13.85
N GLY A 70 -27.51 9.85 -14.88
CA GLY A 70 -27.55 10.36 -16.24
C GLY A 70 -26.16 10.49 -16.89
N ARG A 71 -25.18 9.69 -16.46
CA ARG A 71 -23.79 9.75 -16.94
C ARG A 71 -23.35 8.40 -17.53
N PRO A 72 -22.60 8.38 -18.64
CA PRO A 72 -22.06 7.14 -19.16
C PRO A 72 -20.96 6.61 -18.23
N PHE A 73 -21.03 5.31 -17.90
CA PHE A 73 -19.96 4.62 -17.21
C PHE A 73 -18.78 4.36 -18.16
N GLN A 74 -17.56 4.60 -17.66
CA GLN A 74 -16.32 4.32 -18.36
C GLN A 74 -15.39 3.46 -17.49
N LEU A 75 -14.90 2.35 -18.05
CA LEU A 75 -13.83 1.55 -17.48
C LEU A 75 -12.61 1.63 -18.39
N VAL A 76 -11.46 1.98 -17.83
CA VAL A 76 -10.17 1.98 -18.54
C VAL A 76 -9.25 0.93 -17.92
N GLY A 77 -8.75 0.01 -18.74
CA GLY A 77 -7.92 -1.11 -18.30
C GLY A 77 -8.71 -2.39 -18.01
N ASP A 78 -8.00 -3.46 -17.66
CA ASP A 78 -8.58 -4.79 -17.44
C ASP A 78 -8.75 -5.07 -15.94
N PRO A 79 -9.99 -5.17 -15.40
CA PRO A 79 -10.23 -5.43 -13.99
C PRO A 79 -9.70 -6.80 -13.54
N ALA A 80 -9.47 -7.75 -14.46
CA ALA A 80 -8.88 -9.04 -14.13
C ALA A 80 -7.40 -8.94 -13.69
N THR A 81 -6.75 -7.81 -13.97
CA THR A 81 -5.36 -7.55 -13.56
C THR A 81 -5.25 -6.91 -12.17
N VAL A 82 -6.36 -6.44 -11.59
CA VAL A 82 -6.37 -5.82 -10.26
C VAL A 82 -5.92 -6.82 -9.21
N GLY A 83 -5.09 -6.36 -8.27
CA GLY A 83 -4.52 -7.19 -7.22
C GLY A 83 -3.29 -7.98 -7.66
N ASN A 84 -2.90 -7.98 -8.94
CA ASN A 84 -1.59 -8.47 -9.36
C ASN A 84 -0.50 -7.48 -8.93
N PHE A 85 0.64 -8.02 -8.51
CA PHE A 85 1.77 -7.20 -8.12
C PHE A 85 3.12 -7.83 -8.45
N GLU A 86 4.11 -6.96 -8.59
CA GLU A 86 5.53 -7.29 -8.71
C GLU A 86 6.27 -6.65 -7.53
N VAL A 87 7.19 -7.39 -6.92
CA VAL A 87 8.11 -6.87 -5.91
C VAL A 87 9.54 -7.06 -6.39
N ILE A 88 10.30 -5.97 -6.43
CA ILE A 88 11.72 -5.99 -6.73
C ILE A 88 12.46 -5.62 -5.45
N GLU A 89 13.30 -6.53 -4.97
CA GLU A 89 14.05 -6.36 -3.74
C GLU A 89 15.55 -6.35 -4.03
N TYR A 90 16.24 -5.41 -3.42
CA TYR A 90 17.69 -5.32 -3.39
C TYR A 90 18.15 -5.39 -1.95
N HIS A 91 19.10 -6.27 -1.67
CA HIS A 91 19.61 -6.51 -0.33
C HIS A 91 21.14 -6.49 -0.33
N HIS A 92 21.75 -5.85 0.65
CA HIS A 92 23.20 -5.83 0.81
C HIS A 92 23.61 -6.20 2.24
N PRO A 93 23.85 -7.49 2.53
CA PRO A 93 24.17 -7.95 3.89
C PRO A 93 25.41 -7.29 4.49
N GLY A 94 26.44 -7.04 3.67
CA GLY A 94 27.66 -6.35 4.13
C GLY A 94 27.47 -4.89 4.54
N LEU A 95 26.42 -4.23 4.05
CA LEU A 95 26.07 -2.84 4.39
C LEU A 95 24.88 -2.76 5.35
N GLN A 96 24.19 -3.89 5.58
CA GLN A 96 22.96 -3.94 6.36
C GLN A 96 21.90 -2.97 5.81
N LYS A 97 21.73 -2.94 4.48
CA LYS A 97 20.75 -2.10 3.79
C LYS A 97 19.87 -2.91 2.83
N SER A 98 18.61 -2.51 2.70
CA SER A 98 17.67 -3.08 1.73
C SER A 98 16.86 -2.00 1.03
N ARG A 99 16.41 -2.29 -0.19
CA ARG A 99 15.40 -1.53 -0.93
C ARG A 99 14.38 -2.49 -1.50
N ILE A 100 13.12 -2.26 -1.22
CA ILE A 100 11.99 -3.06 -1.70
C ILE A 100 11.07 -2.10 -2.45
N THR A 101 10.86 -2.35 -3.74
CA THR A 101 9.90 -1.61 -4.56
C THR A 101 8.79 -2.57 -4.97
N LYS A 102 7.56 -2.24 -4.60
CA LYS A 102 6.37 -2.98 -4.97
C LYS A 102 5.52 -2.17 -5.94
N ARG A 103 5.02 -2.84 -6.97
CA ARG A 103 4.09 -2.29 -7.96
C ARG A 103 2.81 -3.11 -7.93
N THR A 104 1.67 -2.47 -7.71
CA THR A 104 0.36 -3.14 -7.61
C THR A 104 -0.59 -2.51 -8.62
N ALA A 105 -1.33 -3.34 -9.36
CA ALA A 105 -2.45 -2.89 -10.16
C ALA A 105 -3.69 -2.72 -9.27
N GLU A 106 -4.24 -1.51 -9.23
CA GLU A 106 -5.39 -1.14 -8.39
C GLU A 106 -6.52 -0.55 -9.25
N LEU A 107 -7.76 -0.85 -8.88
CA LEU A 107 -8.92 -0.19 -9.47
C LEU A 107 -9.19 1.12 -8.74
N VAL A 108 -9.18 2.23 -9.47
CA VAL A 108 -9.26 3.57 -8.90
C VAL A 108 -10.39 4.35 -9.54
N THR A 109 -11.17 5.05 -8.72
CA THR A 109 -12.19 5.99 -9.19
C THR A 109 -11.53 7.32 -9.54
N THR A 110 -11.41 7.64 -10.82
CA THR A 110 -10.82 8.91 -11.31
C THR A 110 -11.88 9.99 -11.57
N ALA A 111 -13.14 9.59 -11.73
CA ALA A 111 -14.30 10.48 -11.75
C ALA A 111 -15.57 9.72 -11.33
N VAL A 112 -16.67 10.45 -11.06
CA VAL A 112 -17.96 9.91 -10.57
C VAL A 112 -18.46 8.67 -11.34
N CYS A 113 -18.19 8.58 -12.65
CA CYS A 113 -18.59 7.45 -13.49
C CYS A 113 -17.42 6.89 -14.31
N ARG A 114 -16.21 6.99 -13.77
CA ARG A 114 -15.00 6.52 -14.43
C ARG A 114 -14.10 5.78 -13.46
N LEU A 115 -13.87 4.51 -13.77
CA LEU A 115 -12.93 3.65 -13.10
C LEU A 115 -11.74 3.37 -14.01
N GLU A 116 -10.54 3.40 -13.45
CA GLU A 116 -9.32 3.09 -14.18
C GLU A 116 -8.48 2.10 -13.40
N VAL A 117 -7.92 1.10 -14.08
CA VAL A 117 -6.89 0.24 -13.50
C VAL A 117 -5.56 0.95 -13.65
N LEU A 118 -5.01 1.41 -12.53
CA LEU A 118 -3.77 2.17 -12.47
C LEU A 118 -2.75 1.44 -11.58
N GLN A 119 -1.48 1.77 -11.77
CA GLN A 119 -0.40 1.16 -10.98
C GLN A 119 -0.04 2.06 -9.80
N ARG A 120 -0.13 1.52 -8.58
CA ARG A 120 0.50 2.11 -7.39
C ARG A 120 1.91 1.56 -7.24
N GLU A 121 2.87 2.42 -6.92
CA GLU A 121 4.23 2.00 -6.59
C GLU A 121 4.58 2.42 -5.16
N ALA A 122 5.06 1.49 -4.34
CA ALA A 122 5.55 1.76 -3.00
C ALA A 122 7.01 1.31 -2.89
N THR A 123 7.89 2.20 -2.43
CA THR A 123 9.30 1.89 -2.19
C THR A 123 9.63 2.05 -0.72
N VAL A 124 10.29 1.05 -0.16
CA VAL A 124 10.82 1.04 1.20
C VAL A 124 12.32 0.85 1.15
N ILE A 125 13.09 1.72 1.80
CA ILE A 125 14.52 1.56 2.02
C ILE A 125 14.73 1.37 3.51
N THR A 126 15.44 0.32 3.90
CA THR A 126 15.75 0.07 5.32
C THR A 126 17.26 0.07 5.54
N HIS A 127 17.71 0.85 6.52
CA HIS A 127 19.06 0.82 7.05
C HIS A 127 19.02 0.12 8.41
N HIS A 128 19.65 -1.03 8.53
CA HIS A 128 19.66 -1.82 9.76
C HIS A 128 20.89 -1.45 10.60
N GLU A 129 20.63 -1.15 11.87
CA GLU A 129 21.65 -0.84 12.87
C GLU A 129 21.60 -1.90 13.99
N PRO A 130 22.64 -2.02 14.85
CA PRO A 130 22.66 -3.04 15.89
C PRO A 130 21.49 -2.97 16.89
N ARG A 131 20.86 -1.79 17.06
CA ARG A 131 19.80 -1.55 18.04
C ARG A 131 18.55 -0.88 17.46
N SER A 132 18.52 -0.67 16.16
CA SER A 132 17.50 0.15 15.49
C SER A 132 17.47 -0.19 14.02
N ARG A 133 16.44 0.30 13.34
CA ARG A 133 16.45 0.43 11.89
C ARG A 133 15.85 1.75 11.50
N THR A 134 16.40 2.40 10.50
CA THR A 134 15.76 3.56 9.86
C THR A 134 15.05 3.07 8.63
N VAL A 135 13.75 3.36 8.55
CA VAL A 135 12.89 2.99 7.43
C VAL A 135 12.51 4.25 6.69
N HIS A 136 12.89 4.33 5.42
CA HIS A 136 12.42 5.34 4.50
C HIS A 136 11.32 4.77 3.62
N THR A 137 10.22 5.50 3.48
CA THR A 137 9.11 5.07 2.61
C THR A 137 8.76 6.16 1.62
N ARG A 138 8.37 5.75 0.43
CA ARG A 138 7.77 6.62 -0.58
C ARG A 138 6.69 5.86 -1.31
N GLU A 139 5.59 6.53 -1.53
CA GLU A 139 4.49 6.01 -2.33
C GLU A 139 4.28 6.90 -3.55
N VAL A 140 4.02 6.29 -4.70
CA VAL A 140 3.53 6.94 -5.90
C VAL A 140 2.07 6.55 -6.04
N ASN A 141 1.22 7.45 -5.57
CA ASN A 141 -0.22 7.26 -5.67
C ASN A 141 -0.66 7.54 -7.11
N PRO A 142 -1.50 6.68 -7.71
CA PRO A 142 -1.90 6.83 -9.11
C PRO A 142 -2.76 8.08 -9.37
N VAL A 143 -3.39 8.67 -8.35
CA VAL A 143 -4.24 9.86 -8.46
C VAL A 143 -3.48 11.12 -8.07
N THR A 144 -2.81 11.10 -6.92
CA THR A 144 -2.17 12.30 -6.34
C THR A 144 -0.70 12.43 -6.69
N GLY A 145 -0.13 11.45 -7.39
CA GLY A 145 1.26 11.45 -7.83
C GLY A 145 2.27 11.04 -6.73
N PRO A 146 3.57 11.26 -6.98
CA PRO A 146 4.62 10.85 -6.05
C PRO A 146 4.57 11.65 -4.76
N GLN A 147 4.44 10.95 -3.64
CA GLN A 147 4.53 11.53 -2.31
C GLN A 147 6.00 11.79 -1.95
N PRO A 148 6.27 12.75 -1.04
CA PRO A 148 7.61 12.95 -0.51
C PRO A 148 8.09 11.69 0.23
N TRP A 149 9.40 11.50 0.27
CA TRP A 149 10.00 10.48 1.14
C TRP A 149 9.67 10.77 2.60
N SER A 150 9.31 9.73 3.34
CA SER A 150 9.17 9.77 4.78
C SER A 150 10.28 8.95 5.44
N SER A 151 10.64 9.29 6.68
CA SER A 151 11.64 8.56 7.45
C SER A 151 11.14 8.30 8.87
N ARG A 152 11.30 7.06 9.34
CA ARG A 152 10.96 6.66 10.71
C ARG A 152 12.03 5.73 11.28
N ASN A 153 12.41 5.97 12.53
CA ASN A 153 13.21 5.02 13.29
C ASN A 153 12.30 3.97 13.94
N GLN A 154 12.69 2.71 13.80
CA GLN A 154 11.95 1.56 14.32
C GLN A 154 12.90 0.64 15.12
N PRO A 155 12.36 -0.21 16.00
CA PRO A 155 13.16 -1.22 16.71
C PRO A 155 13.91 -2.15 15.72
N PRO A 156 14.93 -2.91 16.14
CA PRO A 156 15.59 -3.86 15.25
C PRO A 156 14.65 -5.03 14.90
N LEU A 157 14.84 -5.66 13.74
CA LEU A 157 14.15 -6.91 13.38
C LEU A 157 14.94 -8.10 13.91
N GLY A 158 14.27 -8.99 14.65
CA GLY A 158 14.86 -10.28 15.00
C GLY A 158 14.94 -11.20 13.77
N ARG A 159 15.95 -12.08 13.71
CA ARG A 159 16.14 -13.05 12.61
C ARG A 159 14.92 -13.96 12.34
N ALA A 160 14.12 -14.25 13.37
CA ALA A 160 12.97 -15.15 13.30
C ALA A 160 11.63 -14.42 13.44
N SER A 161 11.57 -13.15 13.05
CA SER A 161 10.37 -12.37 13.32
C SER A 161 9.32 -12.62 12.24
N LEU A 162 8.19 -13.23 12.66
CA LEU A 162 6.89 -13.14 11.98
C LEU A 162 6.58 -11.71 11.50
N GLU A 163 7.20 -10.71 12.11
CA GLU A 163 7.19 -9.31 11.69
C GLU A 163 7.76 -9.05 10.27
N LEU A 164 8.76 -9.81 9.82
CA LEU A 164 9.28 -9.72 8.44
C LEU A 164 8.25 -10.26 7.44
N ILE A 165 7.57 -11.34 7.82
CA ILE A 165 6.48 -11.94 7.06
C ILE A 165 5.28 -10.98 7.07
N ARG A 166 4.93 -10.40 8.22
CA ARG A 166 3.90 -9.36 8.36
C ARG A 166 4.23 -8.11 7.57
N GLN A 167 5.47 -7.66 7.50
CA GLN A 167 5.85 -6.50 6.69
C GLN A 167 5.76 -6.78 5.19
N ALA A 168 6.13 -7.99 4.77
CA ALA A 168 5.89 -8.44 3.41
C ALA A 168 4.38 -8.49 3.08
N PHE A 169 3.54 -8.80 4.07
CA PHE A 169 2.08 -8.81 3.95
C PHE A 169 1.40 -7.45 4.17
N SER A 170 1.95 -6.55 4.97
CA SER A 170 1.38 -5.22 5.26
C SER A 170 1.60 -4.24 4.11
N LEU A 171 2.61 -4.48 3.28
CA LEU A 171 2.77 -3.84 1.97
C LEU A 171 1.67 -4.24 0.97
N GLN A 172 0.69 -5.05 1.36
CA GLN A 172 -0.31 -5.65 0.46
C GLN A 172 -1.71 -5.10 0.55
N SER A 173 -1.94 -4.00 1.27
CA SER A 173 -3.30 -3.44 1.38
C SER A 173 -4.30 -4.53 1.81
N LEU A 174 -3.85 -5.47 2.65
CA LEU A 174 -4.70 -6.41 3.36
C LEU A 174 -4.87 -5.86 4.77
N GLU A 175 -5.59 -4.75 4.92
CA GLU A 175 -6.13 -4.36 6.23
C GLU A 175 -7.01 -5.48 6.81
N ALA A 176 -7.53 -6.38 5.96
CA ALA A 176 -8.37 -7.51 6.34
C ALA A 176 -7.64 -8.71 6.97
N VAL A 177 -6.29 -8.74 7.01
CA VAL A 177 -5.56 -9.84 7.67
C VAL A 177 -4.84 -9.29 8.90
N GLU A 178 -5.62 -8.96 9.93
CA GLU A 178 -5.09 -8.78 11.28
C GLU A 178 -4.45 -10.10 11.73
N LEU A 179 -3.13 -10.22 11.57
CA LEU A 179 -2.35 -11.26 12.24
C LEU A 179 -2.29 -10.89 13.73
N ARG A 180 -3.40 -11.06 14.47
CA ARG A 180 -3.45 -10.83 15.91
C ARG A 180 -2.46 -11.77 16.59
N GLY A 181 -1.77 -11.25 17.61
CA GLY A 181 -0.80 -11.96 18.43
C GLY A 181 -1.40 -13.12 19.20
N GLY A 182 -1.69 -14.23 18.53
CA GLY A 182 -1.78 -15.55 19.13
C GLY A 182 -0.42 -16.23 19.08
N SER A 183 -0.16 -17.17 19.98
CA SER A 183 0.96 -18.10 19.84
C SER A 183 0.79 -18.88 18.53
N HIS A 184 1.43 -18.44 17.44
CA HIS A 184 1.36 -19.13 16.17
C HIS A 184 2.05 -20.49 16.35
N SER A 185 1.30 -21.57 16.18
CA SER A 185 1.91 -22.89 16.12
C SER A 185 2.50 -23.05 14.72
N ILE A 186 3.83 -23.15 14.64
CA ILE A 186 4.51 -23.56 13.41
C ILE A 186 4.32 -25.06 13.33
N ALA A 187 3.35 -25.48 12.52
CA ALA A 187 3.30 -26.87 12.08
C ALA A 187 4.34 -27.00 10.97
N THR A 188 5.55 -27.46 11.31
CA THR A 188 6.42 -28.06 10.31
C THR A 188 5.69 -29.30 9.78
N ALA A 189 5.25 -29.26 8.53
CA ALA A 189 4.73 -30.44 7.85
C ALA A 189 5.91 -31.41 7.67
N PRO A 190 6.03 -32.49 8.46
CA PRO A 190 7.27 -33.26 8.56
C PRO A 190 7.64 -34.01 7.27
N ASP A 191 6.72 -34.06 6.30
CA ASP A 191 6.80 -34.94 5.13
C ASP A 191 6.79 -34.19 3.78
N LEU A 192 6.88 -32.85 3.77
CA LEU A 192 6.99 -32.13 2.49
C LEU A 192 8.43 -32.13 1.98
N PRO A 193 8.69 -32.62 0.75
CA PRO A 193 10.03 -32.67 0.19
C PRO A 193 10.65 -31.28 0.07
N GLU A 194 11.98 -31.19 0.23
CA GLU A 194 12.72 -29.97 -0.13
C GLU A 194 12.36 -29.61 -1.58
N THR A 195 11.79 -28.43 -1.76
CA THR A 195 11.38 -27.91 -3.06
C THR A 195 12.41 -26.89 -3.53
N GLU A 196 12.59 -26.74 -4.83
CA GLU A 196 13.45 -25.73 -5.40
C GLU A 196 12.61 -24.65 -6.11
N ILE A 197 12.74 -23.40 -5.68
CA ILE A 197 12.09 -22.24 -6.28
C ILE A 197 13.18 -21.23 -6.67
N ALA A 198 13.16 -20.75 -7.91
CA ALA A 198 14.16 -19.83 -8.46
C ALA A 198 15.63 -20.25 -8.20
N GLY A 199 15.94 -21.55 -8.28
CA GLY A 199 17.30 -22.07 -8.05
C GLY A 199 17.72 -22.10 -6.58
N ARG A 200 16.77 -22.06 -5.64
CA ARG A 200 17.00 -22.07 -4.19
C ARG A 200 16.13 -23.12 -3.54
N LYS A 201 16.74 -23.90 -2.63
CA LYS A 201 16.01 -24.87 -1.83
C LYS A 201 15.17 -24.18 -0.76
N CYS A 202 13.96 -24.66 -0.54
CA CYS A 202 13.10 -24.23 0.55
C CYS A 202 12.36 -25.39 1.20
N ARG A 203 11.90 -25.16 2.43
CA ARG A 203 11.09 -26.08 3.22
C ARG A 203 9.75 -25.45 3.53
N TRP A 204 8.69 -26.21 3.31
CA TRP A 204 7.34 -25.76 3.58
C TRP A 204 7.04 -25.78 5.07
N ILE A 205 6.46 -24.69 5.55
CA ILE A 205 5.85 -24.60 6.87
C ILE A 205 4.40 -24.14 6.72
N THR A 206 3.56 -24.57 7.66
CA THR A 206 2.20 -24.09 7.77
C THR A 206 2.04 -23.30 9.07
N LEU A 207 1.48 -22.11 8.96
CA LEU A 207 1.09 -21.26 10.07
C LEU A 207 -0.37 -21.56 10.42
N VAL A 208 -0.61 -22.01 11.66
CA VAL A 208 -1.95 -22.36 12.19
C VAL A 208 -2.09 -21.87 13.65
N PRO A 209 -3.26 -21.35 14.12
CA PRO A 209 -4.43 -20.76 13.42
C PRO A 209 -4.56 -19.23 13.74
N PRO A 210 -5.77 -18.64 13.76
CA PRO A 210 -6.45 -17.69 12.84
C PRO A 210 -5.87 -16.24 12.75
N PRO A 211 -6.37 -15.37 11.83
CA PRO A 211 -7.58 -15.51 10.99
C PRO A 211 -7.41 -16.22 9.63
N ALA A 212 -6.18 -16.59 9.26
CA ALA A 212 -5.90 -17.28 7.99
C ALA A 212 -4.84 -18.39 8.19
N GLU A 213 -4.93 -19.45 7.38
CA GLU A 213 -3.86 -20.44 7.21
C GLU A 213 -2.79 -19.84 6.29
N GLY A 214 -1.53 -19.86 6.73
CA GLY A 214 -0.40 -19.44 5.90
C GLY A 214 0.43 -20.65 5.48
N ARG A 215 0.78 -20.76 4.20
CA ARG A 215 1.74 -21.75 3.69
C ARG A 215 2.95 -21.02 3.16
N LEU A 216 4.12 -21.32 3.69
CA LEU A 216 5.35 -20.60 3.36
C LEU A 216 6.44 -21.61 2.98
N CYS A 217 7.10 -21.41 1.84
CA CYS A 217 8.32 -22.14 1.50
C CYS A 217 9.53 -21.30 1.92
N LEU A 218 10.11 -21.60 3.08
CA LEU A 218 11.22 -20.82 3.64
C LEU A 218 12.58 -21.35 3.19
N MET A 219 13.50 -20.44 2.83
CA MET A 219 14.90 -20.80 2.64
C MET A 219 15.51 -21.28 3.97
N PRO A 220 16.21 -22.43 4.01
CA PRO A 220 16.89 -22.87 5.23
C PRO A 220 18.07 -21.98 5.61
N GLU A 221 18.72 -21.39 4.60
CA GLU A 221 19.87 -20.52 4.75
C GLU A 221 19.51 -19.13 4.19
N GLY A 222 19.22 -18.19 5.08
CA GLY A 222 19.02 -16.79 4.71
C GLY A 222 20.30 -16.13 4.21
N ILE A 223 20.20 -14.89 3.72
CA ILE A 223 21.35 -14.15 3.16
C ILE A 223 22.19 -13.39 4.20
N GLY A 224 22.01 -13.69 5.50
CA GLY A 224 22.78 -13.06 6.58
C GLY A 224 22.29 -11.68 7.03
N MET A 225 21.09 -11.26 6.64
CA MET A 225 20.42 -10.04 7.10
C MET A 225 18.90 -10.29 7.24
N PRO A 226 18.17 -9.53 8.08
CA PRO A 226 16.75 -9.77 8.31
C PRO A 226 15.90 -9.37 7.08
N ILE A 227 15.47 -10.36 6.30
CA ILE A 227 14.64 -10.18 5.09
C ILE A 227 13.47 -11.16 5.10
N ASN A 228 12.54 -11.00 4.16
CA ASN A 228 11.55 -12.04 3.88
C ASN A 228 12.23 -13.27 3.25
N GLU A 229 12.44 -14.32 4.03
CA GLU A 229 13.09 -15.58 3.62
C GLU A 229 12.14 -16.56 2.89
N ALA A 230 10.85 -16.24 2.80
CA ALA A 230 9.91 -17.04 2.02
C ALA A 230 10.21 -16.91 0.52
N LEU A 231 10.37 -18.03 -0.16
CA LEU A 231 10.43 -18.10 -1.62
C LEU A 231 9.04 -18.20 -2.26
N SER A 232 8.06 -18.67 -1.50
CA SER A 232 6.65 -18.63 -1.86
C SER A 232 5.83 -18.49 -0.60
N ALA A 233 4.76 -17.69 -0.68
CA ALA A 233 3.76 -17.58 0.36
C ALA A 233 2.36 -17.70 -0.24
N GLU A 234 1.49 -18.41 0.48
CA GLU A 234 0.06 -18.47 0.21
C GLU A 234 -0.68 -18.20 1.51
N MET A 235 -1.65 -17.29 1.47
CA MET A 235 -2.55 -17.02 2.60
C MET A 235 -3.95 -17.46 2.21
N ILE A 236 -4.53 -18.34 3.02
CA ILE A 236 -5.84 -18.94 2.82
C ILE A 236 -6.73 -18.51 3.97
N GLY A 237 -7.84 -17.85 3.67
CA GLY A 237 -8.81 -17.38 4.65
C GLY A 237 -10.22 -17.84 4.33
N ALA A 238 -11.21 -17.25 5.00
CA ALA A 238 -12.61 -17.51 4.72
C ALA A 238 -13.02 -16.88 3.37
N GLY A 239 -13.61 -17.67 2.49
CA GLY A 239 -14.29 -17.22 1.28
C GLY A 239 -15.80 -17.52 1.33
N SER A 240 -16.53 -17.04 0.32
CA SER A 240 -18.00 -17.21 0.22
C SER A 240 -18.44 -18.68 0.20
N ASP A 241 -17.64 -19.55 -0.41
CA ASP A 241 -17.96 -20.97 -0.66
C ASP A 241 -16.98 -21.93 0.04
N GLY A 242 -16.28 -21.45 1.07
CA GLY A 242 -15.24 -22.20 1.79
C GLY A 242 -13.89 -21.49 1.79
N PRO A 243 -12.80 -22.18 2.16
CA PRO A 243 -11.46 -21.60 2.19
C PRO A 243 -11.06 -21.02 0.82
N ALA A 244 -10.61 -19.77 0.80
CA ALA A 244 -10.19 -19.07 -0.40
C ALA A 244 -8.78 -18.50 -0.25
N VAL A 245 -8.03 -18.52 -1.36
CA VAL A 245 -6.71 -17.90 -1.42
C VAL A 245 -6.87 -16.38 -1.42
N LEU A 246 -6.48 -15.74 -0.32
CA LEU A 246 -6.53 -14.29 -0.19
C LEU A 246 -5.33 -13.63 -0.89
N LEU A 247 -4.20 -14.33 -0.87
CA LEU A 247 -2.94 -13.88 -1.41
C LEU A 247 -2.08 -15.07 -1.79
N ARG A 248 -1.36 -14.93 -2.90
CA ARG A 248 -0.21 -15.75 -3.20
C ARG A 248 0.94 -14.91 -3.76
N ASP A 249 2.16 -15.27 -3.41
CA ASP A 249 3.37 -14.77 -4.05
C ASP A 249 4.42 -15.87 -4.24
N GLU A 250 5.30 -15.65 -5.20
CA GLU A 250 6.42 -16.54 -5.50
C GLU A 250 7.62 -15.72 -6.00
N VAL A 251 8.82 -16.09 -5.57
CA VAL A 251 10.08 -15.59 -6.11
C VAL A 251 10.28 -16.19 -7.50
N VAL A 252 10.28 -15.33 -8.52
CA VAL A 252 10.50 -15.72 -9.92
C VAL A 252 11.97 -15.57 -10.36
N SER A 253 12.76 -14.80 -9.61
CA SER A 253 14.20 -14.64 -9.85
C SER A 253 14.93 -14.34 -8.55
N PHE A 254 16.05 -15.04 -8.33
CA PHE A 254 16.94 -14.82 -7.20
C PHE A 254 18.38 -14.74 -7.70
N ARG A 255 18.98 -13.54 -7.69
CA ARG A 255 20.33 -13.28 -8.20
C ARG A 255 21.25 -12.80 -7.09
N GLY A 256 22.44 -13.38 -6.99
CA GLY A 256 23.44 -12.95 -6.02
C GLY A 256 24.49 -14.03 -5.71
N PRO A 257 25.66 -13.64 -5.19
CA PRO A 257 26.09 -12.27 -4.94
C PRO A 257 26.41 -11.51 -6.25
N ILE A 258 25.93 -10.28 -6.39
CA ILE A 258 26.15 -9.38 -7.53
C ILE A 258 26.62 -8.00 -7.05
N ALA A 259 27.07 -7.16 -7.99
CA ALA A 259 27.40 -5.77 -7.70
C ALA A 259 26.16 -4.88 -7.87
N LEU A 260 25.79 -4.14 -6.83
CA LEU A 260 24.63 -3.24 -6.79
C LEU A 260 25.08 -1.78 -6.72
N SER A 261 24.31 -0.86 -7.29
CA SER A 261 24.58 0.57 -7.12
C SER A 261 24.36 0.99 -5.68
N SER A 262 25.31 1.72 -5.09
CA SER A 262 25.17 2.30 -3.74
C SER A 262 23.94 3.21 -3.62
N THR A 263 23.59 3.92 -4.70
CA THR A 263 22.43 4.82 -4.76
C THR A 263 21.09 4.11 -4.64
N LEU A 264 21.04 2.78 -4.83
CA LEU A 264 19.80 2.03 -4.59
C LEU A 264 19.34 2.14 -3.14
N PHE A 265 20.27 2.35 -2.21
CA PHE A 265 19.98 2.31 -0.79
C PHE A 265 19.85 3.69 -0.15
N GLU A 266 19.75 4.75 -0.95
CA GLU A 266 19.56 6.10 -0.44
C GLU A 266 18.26 6.71 -1.02
N PRO A 267 17.51 7.49 -0.24
CA PRO A 267 16.42 8.30 -0.77
C PRO A 267 16.94 9.26 -1.85
N GLU A 268 16.19 9.42 -2.94
CA GLU A 268 16.55 10.32 -4.04
C GLU A 268 16.56 11.80 -3.60
N ASP A 269 15.69 12.14 -2.66
CA ASP A 269 15.53 13.48 -2.09
C ASP A 269 15.53 13.40 -0.56
N LYS A 270 15.73 14.54 0.12
CA LYS A 270 15.75 14.60 1.58
C LYS A 270 14.40 14.12 2.15
N PRO A 271 14.39 13.07 2.99
CA PRO A 271 13.15 12.58 3.57
C PRO A 271 12.60 13.54 4.64
N LEU A 272 11.29 13.60 4.73
CA LEU A 272 10.58 14.24 5.84
C LEU A 272 10.68 13.31 7.06
N ALA A 273 11.27 13.81 8.15
CA ALA A 273 11.29 13.09 9.42
C ALA A 273 9.87 13.06 9.99
N ILE A 274 9.29 11.87 10.10
CA ILE A 274 8.01 11.69 10.78
C ILE A 274 8.32 11.45 12.25
N ASP A 275 7.98 12.43 13.10
CA ASP A 275 7.94 12.24 14.54
C ASP A 275 6.64 11.49 14.87
N SER A 276 6.75 10.28 15.41
CA SER A 276 5.59 9.42 15.72
C SER A 276 4.61 10.08 16.69
N ALA A 277 5.05 11.09 17.46
CA ALA A 277 4.22 11.88 18.37
C ALA A 277 3.39 12.97 17.68
N LYS A 278 3.54 13.18 16.36
CA LYS A 278 2.89 14.25 15.58
C LYS A 278 2.41 13.77 14.21
N LEU A 279 1.96 12.52 14.11
CA LEU A 279 1.25 12.10 12.91
C LEU A 279 -0.16 12.69 12.93
N PRO A 280 -0.56 13.50 11.94
CA PRO A 280 -1.97 13.77 11.73
C PRO A 280 -2.62 12.43 11.39
N ASN A 281 -3.43 11.90 12.31
CA ASN A 281 -4.36 10.84 11.99
C ASN A 281 -5.68 11.48 11.49
N ALA A 282 -6.54 10.69 10.86
CA ALA A 282 -7.82 11.17 10.33
C ALA A 282 -8.63 11.95 11.38
N THR A 283 -8.53 11.55 12.64
CA THR A 283 -9.08 12.25 13.80
C THR A 283 -8.49 13.65 13.95
N THR A 284 -7.16 13.82 13.94
CA THR A 284 -6.47 15.11 14.07
C THR A 284 -6.79 16.07 12.92
N ASP A 285 -6.94 15.54 11.69
CA ASP A 285 -7.35 16.35 10.54
C ASP A 285 -8.84 16.74 10.63
N TRP A 286 -9.70 15.83 11.09
CA TRP A 286 -11.12 16.14 11.36
C TRP A 286 -11.29 17.18 12.49
N CYS A 287 -10.57 17.04 13.62
CA CYS A 287 -10.62 18.01 14.72
C CYS A 287 -10.26 19.41 14.22
N ARG A 288 -9.21 19.51 13.39
CA ARG A 288 -8.77 20.76 12.78
C ARG A 288 -9.82 21.34 11.82
N GLU A 289 -10.46 20.50 11.01
CA GLU A 289 -11.53 20.93 10.11
C GLU A 289 -12.78 21.39 10.89
N GLN A 290 -13.13 20.74 11.99
CA GLN A 290 -14.24 21.17 12.85
C GLN A 290 -13.92 22.46 13.59
N ALA A 291 -12.74 22.55 14.21
CA ALA A 291 -12.27 23.79 14.83
C ALA A 291 -12.33 24.98 13.87
N ALA A 292 -11.96 24.77 12.60
CA ALA A 292 -12.05 25.80 11.57
C ALA A 292 -13.49 26.16 11.17
N ARG A 293 -14.46 25.23 11.31
CA ARG A 293 -15.87 25.42 10.95
C ARG A 293 -16.69 26.02 12.08
N THR A 294 -16.50 25.55 13.30
CA THR A 294 -17.33 25.87 14.48
C THR A 294 -16.68 26.92 15.38
N GLY A 295 -15.35 27.10 15.27
CA GLY A 295 -14.57 27.95 16.15
C GLY A 295 -14.16 27.29 17.47
N THR A 296 -14.57 26.04 17.70
CA THR A 296 -14.28 25.25 18.90
C THR A 296 -13.54 23.99 18.51
N ASP A 297 -12.39 23.72 19.10
CA ASP A 297 -11.63 22.49 18.85
C ASP A 297 -12.18 21.35 19.71
N PRO A 298 -12.89 20.37 19.10
CA PRO A 298 -13.50 19.27 19.84
C PRO A 298 -12.48 18.33 20.49
N CYS A 299 -11.19 18.49 20.18
CA CYS A 299 -10.11 17.65 20.66
C CYS A 299 -9.14 18.40 21.58
N ALA A 300 -9.54 19.60 22.05
CA ALA A 300 -8.77 20.41 22.99
C ALA A 300 -8.80 19.88 24.43
N HIS A 301 -9.76 19.01 24.74
CA HIS A 301 -9.88 18.37 26.05
C HIS A 301 -9.49 16.90 25.94
N ASP A 302 -8.65 16.51 26.90
CA ASP A 302 -8.32 15.14 27.28
C ASP A 302 -7.15 14.45 26.58
N GLY A 303 -6.37 13.75 27.42
CA GLY A 303 -5.22 12.97 26.97
C GLY A 303 -5.65 11.87 25.99
N PRO A 304 -4.70 11.30 25.23
CA PRO A 304 -4.97 10.34 24.14
C PRO A 304 -5.79 9.10 24.56
N ASP A 305 -5.84 8.78 25.85
CA ASP A 305 -6.56 7.61 26.38
C ASP A 305 -8.07 7.87 26.60
N GLN A 306 -8.48 9.13 26.85
CA GLN A 306 -9.89 9.49 27.10
C GLN A 306 -10.65 9.83 25.81
N ILE A 307 -9.95 10.30 24.77
CA ILE A 307 -10.51 10.53 23.44
C ILE A 307 -11.04 9.22 22.84
N THR A 308 -10.34 8.10 23.04
CA THR A 308 -10.74 6.78 22.53
C THR A 308 -12.03 6.26 23.17
N ASP A 309 -12.15 6.31 24.50
CA ASP A 309 -13.33 5.78 25.21
C ASP A 309 -14.59 6.58 24.90
N HIS A 310 -14.47 7.90 24.71
CA HIS A 310 -15.59 8.77 24.34
C HIS A 310 -16.01 8.59 22.88
N PHE A 311 -15.05 8.44 21.96
CA PHE A 311 -15.34 8.19 20.55
C PHE A 311 -16.00 6.84 20.34
N ASP A 312 -15.55 5.80 21.04
CA ASP A 312 -16.10 4.46 20.92
C ASP A 312 -17.58 4.43 21.34
N ALA A 313 -17.97 5.21 22.36
CA ALA A 313 -19.37 5.32 22.79
C ALA A 313 -20.28 6.04 21.78
N LEU A 314 -19.81 7.16 21.18
CA LEU A 314 -20.56 7.89 20.15
C LEU A 314 -20.70 7.07 18.86
N ILE A 315 -19.64 6.35 18.51
CA ILE A 315 -19.63 5.41 17.40
C ILE A 315 -20.69 4.34 17.66
N ASP A 316 -20.65 3.64 18.79
CA ASP A 316 -21.61 2.58 19.11
C ASP A 316 -23.07 3.05 19.03
N GLU A 317 -23.36 4.28 19.47
CA GLU A 317 -24.71 4.86 19.39
C GLU A 317 -25.12 5.18 17.93
N TRP A 318 -24.22 5.75 17.13
CA TRP A 318 -24.45 5.98 15.69
C TRP A 318 -24.64 4.66 14.92
N CYS A 319 -23.83 3.65 15.23
CA CYS A 319 -23.90 2.32 14.63
C CYS A 319 -25.26 1.68 14.92
N ALA A 320 -25.77 1.80 16.15
CA ALA A 320 -27.09 1.32 16.53
C ALA A 320 -28.19 2.05 15.74
N TYR A 321 -28.12 3.38 15.65
CA TYR A 321 -29.08 4.19 14.89
C TYR A 321 -29.12 3.79 13.40
N GLU A 322 -27.97 3.65 12.74
CA GLU A 322 -27.95 3.25 11.33
C GLU A 322 -28.38 1.80 11.14
N THR A 323 -28.05 0.91 12.06
CA THR A 323 -28.58 -0.47 12.04
C THR A 323 -30.11 -0.47 12.01
N GLU A 324 -30.74 0.37 12.82
CA GLU A 324 -32.20 0.51 12.84
C GLU A 324 -32.74 1.17 11.56
N ARG A 325 -32.03 2.16 11.02
CA ARG A 325 -32.49 2.92 9.84
C ARG A 325 -32.36 2.16 8.53
N ILE A 326 -31.23 1.50 8.29
CA ILE A 326 -30.92 0.82 7.03
C ILE A 326 -30.92 -0.71 7.13
N GLY A 327 -31.18 -1.27 8.31
CA GLY A 327 -31.26 -2.71 8.55
C GLY A 327 -29.91 -3.44 8.51
N HIS A 328 -28.81 -2.69 8.52
CA HIS A 328 -27.44 -3.20 8.45
C HIS A 328 -26.53 -2.38 9.37
N ASN A 329 -25.71 -3.05 10.19
CA ASN A 329 -24.80 -2.37 11.11
C ASN A 329 -23.52 -1.96 10.36
N PRO A 330 -23.31 -0.65 10.08
CA PRO A 330 -22.14 -0.18 9.35
C PRO A 330 -20.82 -0.40 10.11
N CYS A 331 -20.90 -0.78 11.39
CA CYS A 331 -19.75 -0.95 12.28
C CYS A 331 -19.43 -2.41 12.57
N ALA A 332 -20.15 -3.35 11.96
CA ALA A 332 -19.87 -4.78 12.09
C ALA A 332 -18.54 -5.21 11.41
N GLU A 333 -17.89 -4.32 10.64
CA GLU A 333 -16.66 -4.61 9.89
C GLU A 333 -15.37 -4.53 10.72
N GLY A 334 -15.48 -4.32 12.04
CA GLY A 334 -14.37 -4.41 12.98
C GLY A 334 -13.60 -3.10 13.19
N PRO A 335 -12.64 -3.08 14.13
CA PRO A 335 -12.07 -1.86 14.70
C PRO A 335 -11.25 -0.97 13.76
N GLY A 336 -11.02 -1.39 12.52
CA GLY A 336 -10.38 -0.57 11.48
C GLY A 336 -11.33 0.43 10.79
N ALA A 337 -12.64 0.18 10.82
CA ALA A 337 -13.65 1.04 10.19
C ALA A 337 -13.71 2.45 10.82
N TYR A 338 -13.31 2.57 12.08
CA TYR A 338 -13.34 3.81 12.87
C TYR A 338 -12.30 4.85 12.43
N SER A 339 -11.32 4.45 11.61
CA SER A 339 -10.30 5.35 11.05
C SER A 339 -10.70 5.95 9.70
N ASP A 340 -11.83 5.53 9.12
CA ASP A 340 -12.31 6.06 7.84
C ASP A 340 -13.00 7.42 8.04
N THR A 341 -12.45 8.46 7.41
CA THR A 341 -13.03 9.81 7.29
C THR A 341 -14.52 9.83 6.88
N ARG A 342 -15.02 8.78 6.20
CA ARG A 342 -16.44 8.64 5.84
C ARG A 342 -17.32 8.37 7.05
N VAL A 343 -16.89 7.51 7.97
CA VAL A 343 -17.61 7.20 9.22
C VAL A 343 -17.67 8.46 10.08
N MET A 344 -16.53 9.15 10.23
CA MET A 344 -16.44 10.41 10.98
C MET A 344 -17.36 11.51 10.41
N ARG A 345 -17.46 11.62 9.08
CA ARG A 345 -18.34 12.59 8.43
C ARG A 345 -19.81 12.22 8.56
N ALA A 346 -20.16 10.94 8.38
CA ALA A 346 -21.52 10.45 8.57
C ALA A 346 -22.01 10.63 10.01
N MET A 347 -21.12 10.43 10.99
CA MET A 347 -21.41 10.67 12.40
C MET A 347 -21.60 12.16 12.70
N THR A 348 -20.80 13.05 12.10
CA THR A 348 -20.98 14.50 12.21
C THR A 348 -22.34 14.95 11.64
N ASP A 349 -22.72 14.43 10.48
CA ASP A 349 -24.01 14.73 9.85
C ASP A 349 -25.19 14.20 10.68
N TRP A 350 -25.01 13.05 11.35
CA TRP A 350 -25.98 12.53 12.32
C TRP A 350 -26.10 13.39 13.59
N CYS A 351 -24.98 13.82 14.18
CA CYS A 351 -24.98 14.76 15.33
C CYS A 351 -25.78 16.02 15.00
N ALA A 352 -25.53 16.61 13.82
CA ALA A 352 -26.25 17.81 13.37
C ALA A 352 -27.74 17.54 13.14
N HIS A 353 -28.10 16.36 12.62
CA HIS A 353 -29.48 15.95 12.44
C HIS A 353 -30.21 15.74 13.78
N GLU A 354 -29.58 15.07 14.75
CA GLU A 354 -30.14 14.84 16.09
C GLU A 354 -30.26 16.14 16.88
N ALA A 355 -29.29 17.06 16.77
CA ALA A 355 -29.37 18.39 17.36
C ALA A 355 -30.56 19.18 16.80
N ALA A 356 -30.80 19.11 15.48
CA ALA A 356 -31.96 19.73 14.86
C ALA A 356 -33.29 19.07 15.26
N ARG A 357 -33.28 17.75 15.55
CA ARG A 357 -34.47 16.98 15.93
C ARG A 357 -34.86 17.14 17.39
N THR A 358 -33.87 17.14 18.28
CA THR A 358 -34.07 17.09 19.73
C THR A 358 -33.83 18.43 20.43
N GLY A 359 -33.17 19.38 19.74
CA GLY A 359 -32.74 20.65 20.31
C GLY A 359 -31.49 20.53 21.20
N VAL A 360 -30.91 19.33 21.33
CA VAL A 360 -29.73 19.05 22.15
C VAL A 360 -28.60 18.59 21.24
N ASN A 361 -27.48 19.32 21.24
CA ASN A 361 -26.29 18.88 20.53
C ASN A 361 -25.57 17.83 21.38
N ARG A 362 -25.91 16.56 21.14
CA ARG A 362 -25.32 15.40 21.83
C ARG A 362 -23.81 15.27 21.66
N CYS A 363 -23.22 16.01 20.71
CA CYS A 363 -21.79 16.03 20.46
C CYS A 363 -21.10 17.27 21.06
N GLU A 364 -21.84 18.09 21.82
CA GLU A 364 -21.36 19.22 22.64
C GLU A 364 -21.65 19.05 24.15
N GLU A 365 -22.47 18.09 24.58
CA GLU A 365 -22.77 17.89 26.01
C GLU A 365 -21.63 17.13 26.71
N PHE A 366 -20.68 17.88 27.29
CA PHE A 366 -20.11 17.68 28.63
C PHE A 366 -19.23 18.89 28.98
N ASP A 367 -19.82 20.09 28.98
CA ASP A 367 -19.13 21.33 29.37
C ASP A 367 -19.63 21.90 30.72
N ASP A 368 -20.53 21.23 31.45
CA ASP A 368 -21.01 21.72 32.74
C ASP A 368 -21.36 20.55 33.69
N ASP A 369 -20.49 20.28 34.66
CA ASP A 369 -20.86 19.72 35.97
C ASP A 369 -19.83 20.24 37.01
N ASP A 370 -19.94 21.54 37.31
CA ASP A 370 -19.49 22.15 38.57
C ASP A 370 -20.72 22.85 39.20
N ASP A 371 -21.50 22.08 39.97
CA ASP A 371 -22.23 22.53 41.17
C ASP A 371 -22.59 21.36 42.11
#